data_AF-A0A7G2CGZ5-F1
#
_entry.id   AF-A0A7G2CGZ5-F1
#
_cell.length_a   1.000
_cell.length_b   1.000
_cell.length_c   1.000
_cell.angle_alpha   90.00
_cell.angle_beta   90.00
_cell.angle_gamma   90.00
#
_symmetry.space_group_name_H-M   'P 1'
#
loop_
_entity.id
_entity.type
_entity.pdbx_description
1 polymer ?
#
loop_
_entity_poly.entity_id
_entity_poly.type
_entity_poly.pdbx_seq_one_letter_code
_entity_poly.pdbx_strand_id
1 'polypeptide(L)'
;MGTRSHPSLSSRLSSSAAASRTTRDGSPFLKSALKGGWNLSPMFDTPQWSYLLKSVGRQGDEQGIKMILEEMLDVQADLDRVEARSIVIALNAVKDKEIYNFVKKYLFHFGERKVKFLRITYSNLRGHGAEKLRVPLKENDAMYYHVCWHAAIRLPRQFSPRQLYFDYKPSTLGVSSHGANAKIDDIVKDKIEKWKAEGLLPEDYVHEDRVYDHSAAFKNVARQEMWKKVPRIVKNKNLGYTGEL
;
A
#
# COMPACT_ATOMS: atom_id res chain seq x y z
N MET A 1 56.62 -24.55 -5.65
CA MET A 1 55.96 -23.76 -6.71
C MET A 1 54.51 -23.55 -6.31
N GLY A 2 54.18 -22.37 -5.75
CA GLY A 2 52.83 -22.08 -5.28
C GLY A 2 52.03 -21.36 -6.36
N THR A 3 51.00 -22.00 -6.90
CA THR A 3 50.03 -21.38 -7.79
C THR A 3 49.28 -20.29 -7.02
N ARG A 4 49.63 -19.02 -7.24
CA ARG A 4 48.83 -17.88 -6.78
C ARG A 4 47.51 -17.92 -7.53
N SER A 5 46.48 -18.45 -6.88
CA SER A 5 45.09 -18.36 -7.35
C SER A 5 44.71 -16.89 -7.49
N HIS A 6 44.44 -16.45 -8.72
CA HIS A 6 43.89 -15.12 -8.96
C HIS A 6 42.55 -14.99 -8.23
N PRO A 7 42.36 -13.97 -7.37
CA PRO A 7 41.06 -13.73 -6.74
C PRO A 7 40.02 -13.43 -7.84
N SER A 8 38.90 -14.14 -7.81
CA SER A 8 37.79 -13.97 -8.75
C SER A 8 37.25 -12.53 -8.71
N LEU A 9 36.69 -12.02 -9.81
CA LEU A 9 36.11 -10.67 -9.90
C LEU A 9 35.08 -10.39 -8.79
N SER A 10 34.33 -11.41 -8.37
CA SER A 10 33.42 -11.38 -7.20
C SER A 10 34.15 -11.07 -5.89
N SER A 11 35.33 -11.66 -5.65
CA SER A 11 36.14 -11.38 -4.45
C SER A 11 36.73 -9.95 -4.45
N ARG A 12 36.99 -9.38 -5.64
CA ARG A 12 37.41 -7.99 -5.78
C ARG A 12 36.26 -7.01 -5.55
N LEU A 13 35.06 -7.32 -6.03
CA LEU A 13 33.85 -6.54 -5.77
C LEU A 13 33.46 -6.55 -4.29
N SER A 14 33.60 -7.69 -3.62
CA SER A 14 33.36 -7.77 -2.17
C SER A 14 34.47 -7.11 -1.34
N SER A 15 35.72 -7.06 -1.82
CA SER A 15 36.77 -6.22 -1.22
C SER A 15 36.56 -4.70 -1.47
N SER A 16 35.90 -4.32 -2.56
CA SER A 16 35.47 -2.94 -2.84
C SER A 16 34.25 -2.53 -1.99
N ALA A 17 33.30 -3.45 -1.76
CA ALA A 17 32.25 -3.26 -0.75
C ALA A 17 32.81 -3.23 0.68
N ALA A 18 33.98 -3.81 0.92
CA ALA A 18 34.74 -3.61 2.15
C ALA A 18 35.41 -2.21 2.18
N ALA A 19 35.86 -1.68 1.03
CA ALA A 19 36.32 -0.29 0.92
C ALA A 19 35.17 0.71 1.17
N SER A 20 33.94 0.42 0.74
CA SER A 20 32.77 1.26 1.08
C SER A 20 32.39 1.24 2.57
N ARG A 21 32.90 0.27 3.36
CA ARG A 21 32.80 0.29 4.83
C ARG A 21 33.77 1.29 5.47
N THR A 22 34.81 1.73 4.77
CA THR A 22 35.94 2.50 5.32
C THR A 22 36.21 3.82 4.60
N THR A 23 35.73 4.05 3.38
CA THR A 23 36.04 5.27 2.62
C THR A 23 35.00 6.37 2.79
N ARG A 24 35.52 7.54 3.17
CA ARG A 24 34.84 8.82 3.35
C ARG A 24 34.06 9.28 2.10
N ASP A 25 34.46 8.82 0.91
CA ASP A 25 33.88 9.17 -0.38
C ASP A 25 33.59 7.90 -1.20
N GLY A 26 32.40 7.32 -1.07
CA GLY A 26 31.95 6.22 -1.94
C GLY A 26 31.57 6.68 -3.36
N SER A 27 31.50 7.99 -3.58
CA SER A 27 31.03 8.64 -4.81
C SER A 27 31.93 8.47 -6.05
N PRO A 28 33.28 8.40 -5.98
CA PRO A 28 34.12 8.27 -7.18
C PRO A 28 34.07 6.87 -7.78
N PHE A 29 34.06 5.84 -6.92
CA PHE A 29 33.97 4.44 -7.35
C PHE A 29 32.62 4.17 -8.01
N LEU A 30 31.53 4.66 -7.40
CA LEU A 30 30.19 4.46 -7.92
C LEU A 30 30.03 5.10 -9.29
N LYS A 31 30.49 6.35 -9.47
CA LYS A 31 30.51 7.02 -10.79
C LYS A 31 31.30 6.25 -11.84
N SER A 32 32.41 5.64 -11.45
CA SER A 32 33.23 4.82 -12.35
C SER A 32 32.60 3.46 -12.68
N ALA A 33 31.68 2.96 -11.85
CA ALA A 33 31.00 1.68 -12.07
C ALA A 33 29.70 1.79 -12.90
N LEU A 34 29.18 3.01 -13.10
CA LEU A 34 28.02 3.30 -13.94
C LEU A 34 28.30 2.97 -15.43
N LYS A 35 27.24 3.02 -16.25
CA LYS A 35 27.29 2.80 -17.71
C LYS A 35 28.35 3.63 -18.43
N GLY A 36 28.68 4.83 -17.93
CA GLY A 36 29.73 5.70 -18.51
C GLY A 36 31.18 5.33 -18.16
N GLY A 37 31.38 4.33 -17.28
CA GLY A 37 32.70 3.85 -16.86
C GLY A 37 32.88 2.36 -17.16
N TRP A 38 33.08 1.55 -16.12
CA TRP A 38 33.33 0.11 -16.22
C TRP A 38 32.06 -0.73 -16.43
N ASN A 39 30.87 -0.11 -16.36
CA ASN A 39 29.57 -0.77 -16.54
C ASN A 39 29.43 -2.07 -15.71
N LEU A 40 29.88 -2.03 -14.46
CA LEU A 40 29.81 -3.17 -13.53
C LEU A 40 28.50 -3.21 -12.75
N SER A 41 27.68 -2.16 -12.87
CA SER A 41 26.42 -2.00 -12.18
C SER A 41 25.46 -3.21 -12.35
N PRO A 42 25.30 -3.81 -13.55
CA PRO A 42 24.48 -5.03 -13.71
C PRO A 42 24.99 -6.27 -12.97
N MET A 43 26.25 -6.29 -12.56
CA MET A 43 26.87 -7.43 -11.90
C MET A 43 26.76 -7.34 -10.36
N PHE A 44 26.10 -6.32 -9.82
CA PHE A 44 25.97 -6.13 -8.38
C PHE A 44 24.84 -6.97 -7.79
N ASP A 45 25.19 -7.76 -6.79
CA ASP A 45 24.20 -8.54 -6.03
C ASP A 45 23.32 -7.64 -5.16
N THR A 46 22.12 -8.11 -4.81
CA THR A 46 21.18 -7.41 -3.91
C THR A 46 21.78 -6.95 -2.57
N PRO A 47 22.65 -7.73 -1.89
CA PRO A 47 23.32 -7.27 -0.68
C PRO A 47 24.27 -6.10 -0.95
N GLN A 48 24.92 -6.05 -2.12
CA GLN A 48 25.84 -4.97 -2.47
C GLN A 48 25.10 -3.64 -2.56
N TRP A 49 23.94 -3.61 -3.24
CA TRP A 49 23.04 -2.45 -3.24
C TRP A 49 22.61 -2.04 -1.84
N SER A 50 22.31 -3.00 -0.98
CA SER A 50 21.93 -2.76 0.41
C SER A 50 23.07 -2.11 1.22
N TYR A 51 24.31 -2.54 1.02
CA TYR A 51 25.46 -1.93 1.68
C TYR A 51 25.74 -0.52 1.16
N LEU A 52 25.66 -0.30 -0.15
CA LEU A 52 25.86 1.02 -0.78
C LEU A 52 24.84 2.05 -0.28
N LEU A 53 23.55 1.71 -0.30
CA LEU A 53 22.50 2.60 0.23
C LEU A 53 22.72 2.92 1.71
N LYS A 54 23.10 1.92 2.51
CA LYS A 54 23.36 2.09 3.94
C LYS A 54 24.59 2.96 4.23
N SER A 55 25.65 2.86 3.43
CA SER A 55 26.85 3.70 3.61
C SER A 55 26.58 5.15 3.22
N VAL A 56 25.97 5.38 2.04
CA VAL A 56 25.67 6.72 1.55
C VAL A 56 24.64 7.44 2.44
N GLY A 57 23.62 6.72 2.90
CA GLY A 57 22.64 7.25 3.86
C GLY A 57 23.24 7.65 5.21
N ARG A 58 24.29 6.95 5.68
CA ARG A 58 25.01 7.35 6.91
C ARG A 58 25.89 8.58 6.71
N GLN A 59 26.46 8.73 5.52
CA GLN A 59 27.26 9.89 5.14
C GLN A 59 26.39 11.14 4.94
N GLY A 60 25.12 10.96 4.57
CA GLY A 60 24.20 12.06 4.30
C GLY A 60 24.33 12.62 2.88
N ASP A 61 24.88 11.84 1.95
CA ASP A 61 25.04 12.25 0.54
C ASP A 61 23.75 11.97 -0.24
N GLU A 62 22.89 12.98 -0.32
CA GLU A 62 21.58 12.91 -0.96
C GLU A 62 21.69 12.68 -2.47
N GLN A 63 22.69 13.27 -3.11
CA GLN A 63 22.91 13.10 -4.55
C GLN A 63 23.43 11.69 -4.86
N GLY A 64 24.29 11.15 -4.00
CA GLY A 64 24.70 9.75 -4.03
C GLY A 64 23.50 8.80 -3.95
N ILE A 65 22.55 9.09 -3.07
CA ILE A 65 21.31 8.28 -2.94
C ILE A 65 20.51 8.34 -4.24
N LYS A 66 20.29 9.54 -4.79
CA LYS A 66 19.56 9.72 -6.05
C LYS A 66 20.20 8.89 -7.18
N MET A 67 21.51 9.04 -7.37
CA MET A 67 22.25 8.30 -8.41
C MET A 67 22.13 6.78 -8.24
N ILE A 68 22.26 6.26 -7.00
CA ILE A 68 22.12 4.83 -6.73
C ILE A 68 20.70 4.34 -7.05
N LEU A 69 19.67 5.09 -6.63
CA LEU A 69 18.29 4.70 -6.86
C LEU A 69 17.93 4.73 -8.36
N GLU A 70 18.37 5.74 -9.10
CA GLU A 70 18.21 5.82 -10.57
C GLU A 70 18.87 4.62 -11.25
N GLU A 71 20.11 4.31 -10.87
CA GLU A 71 20.86 3.19 -11.45
C GLU A 71 20.24 1.83 -11.11
N MET A 72 19.77 1.64 -9.87
CA MET A 72 19.09 0.40 -9.46
C MET A 72 17.82 0.14 -10.27
N LEU A 73 17.09 1.19 -10.65
CA LEU A 73 15.91 1.09 -11.49
C LEU A 73 16.29 0.78 -12.94
N ASP A 74 17.30 1.45 -13.49
CA ASP A 74 17.78 1.26 -14.86
C ASP A 74 18.36 -0.14 -15.10
N VAL A 75 19.10 -0.67 -14.12
CA VAL A 75 19.68 -2.01 -14.13
C VAL A 75 18.69 -3.11 -13.75
N GLN A 76 17.45 -2.74 -13.41
CA GLN A 76 16.40 -3.68 -13.00
C GLN A 76 16.81 -4.55 -11.80
N ALA A 77 17.45 -3.93 -10.80
CA ALA A 77 17.77 -4.60 -9.55
C ALA A 77 16.48 -5.05 -8.81
N ASP A 78 16.55 -6.13 -8.06
CA ASP A 78 15.41 -6.63 -7.27
C ASP A 78 15.12 -5.71 -6.06
N LEU A 79 14.33 -4.65 -6.30
CA LEU A 79 13.99 -3.61 -5.32
C LEU A 79 13.27 -4.15 -4.08
N ASP A 80 12.44 -5.17 -4.26
CA ASP A 80 11.64 -5.73 -3.16
C ASP A 80 12.50 -6.58 -2.21
N ARG A 81 13.57 -7.21 -2.72
CA ARG A 81 14.51 -8.01 -1.90
C ARG A 81 15.63 -7.22 -1.23
N VAL A 82 15.91 -5.98 -1.64
CA VAL A 82 16.90 -5.10 -0.97
C VAL A 82 16.59 -4.97 0.52
N GLU A 83 17.56 -4.88 1.42
CA GLU A 83 17.26 -4.79 2.86
C GLU A 83 16.41 -3.54 3.19
N ALA A 84 15.25 -3.69 3.88
CA ALA A 84 14.39 -2.54 4.19
C ALA A 84 15.13 -1.48 5.05
N ARG A 85 16.07 -1.93 5.89
CA ARG A 85 16.88 -1.08 6.76
C ARG A 85 17.83 -0.16 5.98
N SER A 86 18.43 -0.64 4.89
CA SER A 86 19.34 0.18 4.08
C SER A 86 18.56 1.27 3.35
N ILE A 87 17.41 0.93 2.78
CA ILE A 87 16.51 1.88 2.11
C ILE A 87 16.07 2.96 3.10
N VAL A 88 15.59 2.59 4.29
CA VAL A 88 15.15 3.58 5.28
C VAL A 88 16.28 4.52 5.70
N ILE A 89 17.49 4.01 5.93
CA ILE A 89 18.65 4.84 6.29
C ILE A 89 19.00 5.81 5.15
N ALA A 90 18.95 5.36 3.89
CA ALA A 90 19.17 6.21 2.73
C ALA A 90 18.08 7.28 2.62
N LEU A 91 16.80 6.90 2.63
CA LEU A 91 15.67 7.82 2.53
C LEU A 91 15.66 8.86 3.65
N ASN A 92 16.05 8.48 4.87
CA ASN A 92 16.11 9.40 6.00
C ASN A 92 17.14 10.52 5.83
N ALA A 93 18.17 10.32 5.01
CA ALA A 93 19.18 11.34 4.76
C ALA A 93 18.71 12.48 3.85
N VAL A 94 17.65 12.28 3.07
CA VAL A 94 17.17 13.23 2.05
C VAL A 94 16.44 14.42 2.71
N LYS A 95 16.95 15.63 2.49
CA LYS A 95 16.35 16.88 2.97
C LYS A 95 16.08 17.87 1.83
N ASP A 96 16.80 17.76 0.73
CA ASP A 96 16.63 18.60 -0.44
C ASP A 96 15.27 18.36 -1.11
N LYS A 97 14.65 19.44 -1.59
CA LYS A 97 13.29 19.45 -2.12
C LYS A 97 13.19 18.74 -3.47
N GLU A 98 14.21 18.87 -4.32
CA GLU A 98 14.21 18.24 -5.65
C GLU A 98 14.36 16.72 -5.52
N ILE A 99 15.33 16.29 -4.70
CA ILE A 99 15.58 14.88 -4.41
C ILE A 99 14.38 14.27 -3.67
N TYR A 100 13.75 15.02 -2.76
CA TYR A 100 12.52 14.59 -2.11
C TYR A 100 11.41 14.27 -3.13
N ASN A 101 11.17 15.14 -4.11
CA ASN A 101 10.17 14.91 -5.15
C ASN A 101 10.52 13.72 -6.06
N PHE A 102 11.82 13.52 -6.34
CA PHE A 102 12.29 12.31 -7.02
C PHE A 102 11.94 11.05 -6.21
N VAL A 103 12.25 11.05 -4.91
CA VAL A 103 11.97 9.93 -4.00
C VAL A 103 10.47 9.60 -3.95
N LYS A 104 9.58 10.61 -3.94
CA LYS A 104 8.13 10.36 -3.98
C LYS A 104 7.72 9.53 -5.20
N LYS A 105 8.24 9.89 -6.37
CA LYS A 105 7.98 9.16 -7.61
C LYS A 105 8.62 7.78 -7.55
N TYR A 106 9.85 7.71 -7.06
CA TYR A 106 10.60 6.47 -6.93
C TYR A 106 9.91 5.43 -6.04
N LEU A 107 9.28 5.85 -4.95
CA LEU A 107 8.60 4.95 -4.01
C LEU A 107 7.50 4.08 -4.65
N PHE A 108 6.90 4.53 -5.76
CA PHE A 108 5.89 3.75 -6.49
C PHE A 108 6.44 2.51 -7.20
N HIS A 109 7.76 2.41 -7.40
CA HIS A 109 8.40 1.22 -7.98
C HIS A 109 8.49 0.06 -7.00
N PHE A 110 8.29 0.30 -5.69
CA PHE A 110 8.25 -0.79 -4.71
C PHE A 110 6.90 -1.50 -4.69
N GLY A 111 6.95 -2.82 -4.44
CA GLY A 111 5.78 -3.64 -4.21
C GLY A 111 5.03 -3.27 -2.93
N GLU A 112 3.74 -3.61 -2.86
CA GLU A 112 2.87 -3.28 -1.72
C GLU A 112 3.41 -3.82 -0.39
N ARG A 113 3.81 -5.10 -0.38
CA ARG A 113 4.42 -5.75 0.79
C ARG A 113 5.66 -4.99 1.25
N LYS A 114 6.50 -4.57 0.30
CA LYS A 114 7.75 -3.86 0.59
C LYS A 114 7.48 -2.52 1.25
N VAL A 115 6.56 -1.74 0.69
CA VAL A 115 6.15 -0.44 1.24
C VAL A 115 5.64 -0.57 2.68
N LYS A 116 4.84 -1.60 2.99
CA LYS A 116 4.39 -1.90 4.36
C LYS A 116 5.58 -2.10 5.31
N PHE A 117 6.57 -2.90 4.91
CA PHE A 117 7.77 -3.14 5.72
C PHE A 117 8.68 -1.93 5.81
N LEU A 118 8.74 -1.06 4.80
CA LEU A 118 9.48 0.20 4.89
C LEU A 118 8.91 1.09 6.00
N ARG A 119 7.57 1.25 6.05
CA ARG A 119 6.91 1.98 7.15
C ARG A 119 7.23 1.39 8.52
N ILE A 120 7.03 0.08 8.70
CA ILE A 120 7.29 -0.62 9.98
C ILE A 120 8.76 -0.48 10.40
N THR A 121 9.67 -0.62 9.44
CA THR A 121 11.11 -0.51 9.69
C THR A 121 11.48 0.92 10.09
N TYR A 122 10.94 1.92 9.41
CA TYR A 122 11.18 3.32 9.74
C TYR A 122 10.69 3.66 11.15
N SER A 123 9.44 3.31 11.49
CA SER A 123 8.89 3.56 12.83
C SER A 123 9.69 2.84 13.92
N ASN A 124 10.18 1.62 13.64
CA ASN A 124 10.98 0.86 14.59
C ASN A 124 12.37 1.50 14.79
N LEU A 125 13.07 1.87 13.71
CA LEU A 125 14.42 2.42 13.79
C LEU A 125 14.50 3.79 14.47
N ARG A 126 13.42 4.58 14.43
CA ARG A 126 13.33 5.86 15.18
C ARG A 126 12.72 5.72 16.58
N GLY A 127 12.08 4.58 16.87
CA GLY A 127 11.43 4.29 18.15
C GLY A 127 12.20 3.25 18.95
N HIS A 128 11.52 2.17 19.37
CA HIS A 128 12.10 1.11 20.20
C HIS A 128 13.37 0.44 19.63
N GLY A 129 13.54 0.47 18.32
CA GLY A 129 14.68 -0.13 17.63
C GLY A 129 15.86 0.82 17.40
N ALA A 130 15.86 2.02 17.99
CA ALA A 130 16.96 2.98 17.83
C ALA A 130 18.31 2.40 18.28
N GLU A 131 18.33 1.65 19.39
CA GLU A 131 19.52 0.99 19.94
C GLU A 131 20.10 -0.09 19.02
N LYS A 132 19.30 -0.61 18.07
CA LYS A 132 19.78 -1.62 17.11
C LYS A 132 20.77 -1.03 16.11
N LEU A 133 20.84 0.29 16.00
CA LEU A 133 21.74 0.98 15.09
C LEU A 133 23.02 1.37 15.82
N ARG A 134 24.17 1.02 15.23
CA ARG A 134 25.48 1.48 15.70
C ARG A 134 25.60 3.01 15.71
N VAL A 135 24.91 3.68 14.79
CA VAL A 135 24.85 5.14 14.68
C VAL A 135 23.36 5.51 14.67
N PRO A 136 22.90 6.36 15.61
CA PRO A 136 21.49 6.74 15.66
C PRO A 136 21.07 7.47 14.38
N LEU A 137 19.79 7.32 14.03
CA LEU A 137 19.22 8.09 12.92
C LEU A 137 19.13 9.56 13.31
N LYS A 138 19.41 10.45 12.34
CA LYS A 138 19.07 11.87 12.46
C LYS A 138 17.57 12.05 12.21
N GLU A 139 16.94 12.97 12.93
CA GLU A 139 15.51 13.21 12.76
C GLU A 139 15.19 13.81 11.38
N ASN A 140 14.21 13.21 10.71
CA ASN A 140 13.67 13.67 9.44
C ASN A 140 12.18 13.33 9.37
N ASP A 141 11.36 14.21 9.93
CA ASP A 141 9.92 13.98 10.06
C ASP A 141 9.18 14.07 8.73
N ALA A 142 9.65 14.92 7.81
CA ALA A 142 9.06 15.05 6.49
C ALA A 142 9.17 13.73 5.70
N MET A 143 10.35 13.10 5.72
CA MET A 143 10.55 11.79 5.08
C MET A 143 9.80 10.67 5.78
N TYR A 144 9.84 10.62 7.11
CA TYR A 144 9.10 9.62 7.88
C TYR A 144 7.59 9.69 7.62
N TYR A 145 7.03 10.89 7.68
CA TYR A 145 5.61 11.12 7.41
C TYR A 145 5.26 10.68 5.99
N HIS A 146 6.09 11.03 5.00
CA HIS A 146 5.84 10.66 3.62
C HIS A 146 5.86 9.15 3.39
N VAL A 147 6.79 8.42 4.01
CA VAL A 147 6.84 6.95 3.92
C VAL A 147 5.59 6.34 4.56
N CYS A 148 5.12 6.87 5.69
CA CYS A 148 3.87 6.44 6.32
C CYS A 148 2.65 6.72 5.43
N TRP A 149 2.57 7.92 4.87
CA TRP A 149 1.51 8.33 3.95
C TRP A 149 1.50 7.47 2.68
N HIS A 150 2.66 7.23 2.07
CA HIS A 150 2.79 6.40 0.88
C HIS A 150 2.28 4.97 1.14
N ALA A 151 2.60 4.40 2.31
CA ALA A 151 2.04 3.12 2.72
C ALA A 151 0.52 3.15 2.88
N ALA A 152 -0.05 4.22 3.46
CA ALA A 152 -1.50 4.37 3.59
C ALA A 152 -2.22 4.50 2.25
N ILE A 153 -1.57 5.08 1.23
CA ILE A 153 -2.12 5.16 -0.13
C ILE A 153 -2.07 3.82 -0.87
N ARG A 154 -0.97 3.08 -0.74
CA ARG A 154 -0.74 1.83 -1.49
C ARG A 154 -1.46 0.62 -0.91
N LEU A 155 -1.69 0.61 0.40
CA LEU A 155 -2.38 -0.50 1.07
C LEU A 155 -3.89 -0.46 0.83
N PRO A 156 -4.57 -1.62 0.83
CA PRO A 156 -6.02 -1.69 0.75
C PRO A 156 -6.70 -0.83 1.80
N ARG A 157 -7.66 -0.01 1.37
CA ARG A 157 -8.43 0.86 2.27
C ARG A 157 -9.50 0.06 2.98
N GLN A 158 -9.59 0.25 4.30
CA GLN A 158 -10.68 -0.28 5.11
C GLN A 158 -11.73 0.80 5.30
N PHE A 159 -13.00 0.44 5.15
CA PHE A 159 -14.11 1.36 5.36
C PHE A 159 -14.43 1.44 6.86
N SER A 160 -14.25 2.63 7.43
CA SER A 160 -14.51 2.92 8.84
C SER A 160 -15.55 4.04 8.95
N PRO A 161 -16.86 3.72 8.85
CA PRO A 161 -17.91 4.74 8.70
C PRO A 161 -18.01 5.66 9.93
N ARG A 162 -17.79 5.12 11.13
CA ARG A 162 -17.80 5.92 12.37
C ARG A 162 -16.70 6.98 12.38
N GLN A 163 -15.53 6.67 11.83
CA GLN A 163 -14.42 7.64 11.74
C GLN A 163 -14.65 8.65 10.62
N LEU A 164 -15.22 8.22 9.48
CA LEU A 164 -15.44 9.08 8.32
C LEU A 164 -16.60 10.06 8.51
N TYR A 165 -17.70 9.60 9.12
CA TYR A 165 -18.94 10.35 9.24
C TYR A 165 -19.22 10.80 10.67
N PHE A 166 -18.19 10.85 11.53
CA PHE A 166 -18.35 11.23 12.94
C PHE A 166 -19.08 12.57 13.09
N ASP A 167 -18.68 13.55 12.28
CA ASP A 167 -19.23 14.90 12.26
C ASP A 167 -20.20 15.15 11.10
N TYR A 168 -20.67 14.10 10.42
CA TYR A 168 -21.61 14.26 9.32
C TYR A 168 -22.93 14.84 9.84
N LYS A 169 -23.30 16.01 9.31
CA LYS A 169 -24.60 16.63 9.53
C LYS A 169 -25.40 16.59 8.23
N PRO A 170 -26.62 16.04 8.23
CA PRO A 170 -27.48 16.11 7.05
C PRO A 170 -27.79 17.59 6.75
N SER A 171 -27.66 17.99 5.48
CA SER A 171 -28.10 19.30 5.00
C SER A 171 -29.53 19.19 4.46
N THR A 172 -30.37 20.17 4.77
CA THR A 172 -31.77 20.24 4.32
C THR A 172 -31.94 20.95 2.96
N LEU A 173 -30.85 21.15 2.21
CA LEU A 173 -30.90 21.72 0.87
C LEU A 173 -31.76 20.82 -0.03
N GLY A 174 -33.00 21.25 -0.29
CA GLY A 174 -33.96 20.55 -1.14
C GLY A 174 -34.92 19.59 -0.42
N VAL A 175 -35.05 19.63 0.90
CA VAL A 175 -36.13 18.90 1.60
C VAL A 175 -37.43 19.67 1.38
N SER A 176 -38.34 19.12 0.57
CA SER A 176 -39.76 19.48 0.65
C SER A 176 -40.21 19.20 2.08
N SER A 177 -40.44 20.25 2.85
CA SER A 177 -40.92 20.12 4.22
C SER A 177 -42.37 19.66 4.18
N HIS A 178 -42.59 18.34 4.12
CA HIS A 178 -43.90 17.77 4.32
C HIS A 178 -44.29 17.94 5.79
N GLY A 179 -45.46 18.52 6.05
CA GLY A 179 -46.01 18.61 7.41
C GLY A 179 -46.31 17.22 7.97
N ALA A 180 -46.46 17.10 9.30
CA ALA A 180 -46.73 15.83 9.98
C ALA A 180 -48.03 15.12 9.53
N ASN A 181 -48.90 15.81 8.78
CA ASN A 181 -50.17 15.32 8.25
C ASN A 181 -50.13 15.02 6.73
N ALA A 182 -48.96 15.09 6.08
CA ALA A 182 -48.85 14.76 4.67
C ALA A 182 -49.12 13.27 4.46
N LYS A 183 -49.99 12.92 3.51
CA LYS A 183 -50.24 11.53 3.16
C LYS A 183 -48.99 10.96 2.52
N ILE A 184 -48.69 9.69 2.82
CA ILE A 184 -47.51 8.99 2.29
C ILE A 184 -47.50 9.03 0.76
N ASP A 185 -48.68 8.88 0.13
CA ASP A 185 -48.86 8.94 -1.32
C ASP A 185 -48.40 10.29 -1.91
N ASP A 186 -48.69 11.40 -1.22
CA ASP A 186 -48.28 12.74 -1.66
C ASP A 186 -46.75 12.91 -1.56
N ILE A 187 -46.14 12.37 -0.50
CA ILE A 187 -44.68 12.38 -0.31
C ILE A 187 -43.97 11.54 -1.38
N VAL A 188 -44.54 10.38 -1.72
CA VAL A 188 -43.99 9.47 -2.73
C VAL A 188 -44.09 10.11 -4.11
N LYS A 189 -45.22 10.72 -4.44
CA LYS A 189 -45.43 11.43 -5.71
C LYS A 189 -44.45 12.59 -5.88
N ASP A 190 -44.30 13.45 -4.87
CA ASP A 190 -43.36 14.58 -4.91
C ASP A 190 -41.91 14.13 -5.09
N LYS A 191 -41.52 13.01 -4.45
CA LYS A 191 -40.18 12.43 -4.63
C LYS A 191 -39.95 11.87 -6.02
N ILE A 192 -40.95 11.20 -6.60
CA ILE A 192 -40.86 10.65 -7.96
C ILE A 192 -40.74 11.79 -8.98
N GLU A 193 -41.55 12.84 -8.84
CA GLU A 193 -41.48 14.01 -9.72
C GLU A 193 -40.13 14.71 -9.60
N LYS A 194 -39.60 14.85 -8.38
CA LYS A 194 -38.26 15.39 -8.15
C LYS A 194 -37.16 14.52 -8.78
N TRP A 195 -37.21 13.20 -8.63
CA TRP A 195 -36.22 12.31 -9.24
C TRP A 195 -36.30 12.27 -10.76
N LYS A 196 -37.49 12.45 -11.36
CA LYS A 196 -37.63 12.68 -12.80
C LYS A 196 -36.97 14.00 -13.21
N ALA A 197 -37.21 15.08 -12.48
CA ALA A 197 -36.60 16.39 -12.75
C ALA A 197 -35.06 16.39 -12.59
N GLU A 198 -34.53 15.59 -11.67
CA GLU A 198 -33.09 15.39 -11.46
C GLU A 198 -32.47 14.36 -12.43
N GLY A 199 -33.26 13.74 -13.30
CA GLY A 199 -32.80 12.73 -14.28
C GLY A 199 -32.40 11.39 -13.65
N LEU A 200 -32.77 11.14 -12.39
CA LEU A 200 -32.51 9.89 -11.67
C LEU A 200 -33.50 8.78 -12.04
N LEU A 201 -34.69 9.14 -12.53
CA LEU A 201 -35.73 8.23 -12.97
C LEU A 201 -36.09 8.49 -14.45
N PRO A 202 -36.37 7.45 -15.24
CA PRO A 202 -36.96 7.60 -16.57
C PRO A 202 -38.28 8.38 -16.55
N GLU A 203 -38.53 9.20 -17.58
CA GLU A 203 -39.74 10.04 -17.69
C GLU A 203 -41.04 9.22 -17.68
N ASP A 204 -40.98 8.01 -18.23
CA ASP A 204 -42.07 7.04 -18.34
C ASP A 204 -42.29 6.19 -17.07
N TYR A 205 -41.50 6.39 -16.01
CA TYR A 205 -41.67 5.64 -14.77
C TYR A 205 -43.03 5.93 -14.12
N VAL A 206 -43.83 4.89 -13.92
CA VAL A 206 -45.09 4.90 -13.16
C VAL A 206 -44.87 4.08 -11.89
N HIS A 207 -45.11 4.70 -10.72
CA HIS A 207 -45.11 3.97 -9.46
C HIS A 207 -46.39 3.14 -9.38
N GLU A 208 -46.25 1.84 -9.62
CA GLU A 208 -47.30 0.89 -9.33
C GLU A 208 -47.17 0.43 -7.87
N ASP A 209 -48.20 0.65 -7.06
CA ASP A 209 -48.36 0.11 -5.71
C ASP A 209 -48.54 -1.41 -5.76
N ARG A 210 -47.54 -2.11 -6.28
CA ARG A 210 -47.49 -3.56 -6.19
C ARG A 210 -47.08 -3.89 -4.76
N VAL A 211 -48.04 -4.32 -3.97
CA VAL A 211 -47.80 -5.01 -2.69
C VAL A 211 -46.81 -6.13 -2.98
N TYR A 212 -45.57 -5.96 -2.55
CA TYR A 212 -44.52 -6.94 -2.77
C TYR A 212 -44.85 -8.18 -1.93
N ASP A 213 -45.39 -9.21 -2.59
CA ASP A 213 -45.71 -10.47 -1.92
C ASP A 213 -44.40 -11.22 -1.63
N HIS A 214 -43.87 -11.00 -0.43
CA HIS A 214 -42.66 -11.66 0.09
C HIS A 214 -42.70 -13.19 -0.07
N SER A 215 -43.89 -13.80 -0.15
CA SER A 215 -44.05 -15.25 -0.30
C SER A 215 -43.68 -15.79 -1.69
N ALA A 216 -43.73 -14.95 -2.74
CA ALA A 216 -43.44 -15.34 -4.11
C ALA A 216 -41.92 -15.40 -4.39
N ALA A 217 -41.13 -14.51 -3.80
CA ALA A 217 -39.69 -14.45 -3.99
C ALA A 217 -38.98 -15.71 -3.45
N PHE A 218 -39.41 -16.23 -2.29
CA PHE A 218 -38.83 -17.45 -1.69
C PHE A 218 -39.13 -18.73 -2.47
N LYS A 219 -40.27 -18.82 -3.16
CA LYS A 219 -40.65 -20.00 -3.96
C LYS A 219 -39.75 -20.20 -5.18
N ASN A 220 -39.21 -19.13 -5.75
CA ASN A 220 -38.32 -19.22 -6.92
C ASN A 220 -36.89 -19.59 -6.54
N VAL A 221 -36.40 -19.16 -5.37
CA VAL A 221 -35.07 -19.55 -4.86
C VAL A 221 -35.05 -21.05 -4.51
N ALA A 222 -36.10 -21.56 -3.85
CA ALA A 222 -36.20 -22.97 -3.48
C ALA A 222 -36.26 -23.93 -4.69
N ARG A 223 -36.79 -23.49 -5.83
CA ARG A 223 -36.82 -24.31 -7.07
C ARG A 223 -35.48 -24.33 -7.81
N GLN A 224 -34.65 -23.31 -7.65
CA GLN A 224 -33.35 -23.25 -8.32
C GLN A 224 -32.28 -24.12 -7.62
N GLU A 225 -32.45 -24.44 -6.33
CA GLU A 225 -31.48 -25.22 -5.54
C GLU A 225 -31.88 -26.69 -5.31
N MET A 226 -32.60 -27.33 -6.24
CA MET A 226 -33.04 -28.74 -6.14
C MET A 226 -31.88 -29.76 -5.99
N TRP A 227 -30.63 -29.35 -6.21
CA TRP A 227 -29.44 -30.20 -6.15
C TRP A 227 -28.76 -30.21 -4.78
N LYS A 228 -29.14 -29.31 -3.86
CA LYS A 228 -28.66 -29.35 -2.48
C LYS A 228 -29.62 -30.23 -1.68
N LYS A 229 -29.17 -31.40 -1.24
CA LYS A 229 -29.91 -32.21 -0.25
C LYS A 229 -30.05 -31.39 1.03
N VAL A 230 -31.23 -30.82 1.26
CA VAL A 230 -31.55 -30.21 2.55
C VAL A 230 -31.87 -31.35 3.51
N PRO A 231 -31.22 -31.44 4.68
CA PRO A 231 -31.51 -32.49 5.64
C PRO A 231 -32.97 -32.39 6.09
N ARG A 232 -33.70 -33.50 5.95
CA ARG A 232 -35.12 -33.56 6.28
C ARG A 232 -35.25 -33.59 7.79
N ILE A 233 -35.64 -32.47 8.38
CA ILE A 233 -35.87 -32.38 9.83
C ILE A 233 -37.11 -33.22 10.15
N VAL A 234 -36.94 -34.37 10.79
CA VAL A 234 -38.03 -35.22 11.27
C VAL A 234 -38.12 -35.09 12.80
N LYS A 235 -39.32 -34.81 13.30
CA LYS A 235 -39.57 -34.63 14.74
C LYS A 235 -39.76 -36.00 15.39
N ASN A 236 -38.80 -36.44 16.21
CA ASN A 236 -38.94 -37.65 17.01
C ASN A 236 -39.63 -37.29 18.34
N LYS A 237 -40.70 -38.02 18.71
CA LYS A 237 -41.57 -37.65 19.84
C LYS A 237 -40.88 -37.63 21.21
N ASN A 238 -39.72 -38.28 21.35
CA ASN A 238 -39.01 -38.37 22.63
C ASN A 238 -37.70 -37.55 22.72
N LEU A 239 -37.18 -37.01 21.61
CA LEU A 239 -35.84 -36.39 21.57
C LEU A 239 -35.79 -35.03 20.84
N GLY A 240 -36.92 -34.50 20.37
CA GLY A 240 -36.97 -33.23 19.65
C GLY A 240 -36.48 -33.35 18.19
N TYR A 241 -36.16 -32.21 17.57
CA TYR A 241 -35.69 -32.16 16.18
C TYR A 241 -34.22 -32.60 16.10
N THR A 242 -33.97 -33.70 15.40
CA THR A 242 -32.61 -34.15 15.07
C THR A 242 -32.46 -34.14 13.56
N GLY A 243 -31.39 -33.52 13.07
CA GLY A 243 -31.00 -33.57 11.67
C GLY A 243 -29.97 -34.69 11.51
N GLU A 244 -30.34 -35.76 10.82
CA GLU A 244 -29.35 -36.74 10.34
C GLU A 244 -28.66 -36.17 9.09
N LEU A 245 -27.34 -36.36 9.01
CA LEU A 245 -26.46 -35.95 7.90
C LEU A 245 -26.79 -36.70 6.60
#